data_AF-H2JCQ2-F1
#
_entry.id   AF-H2JCQ2-F1
#
_cell.length_a   1.000
_cell.length_b   1.000
_cell.length_c   1.000
_cell.angle_alpha   90.00
_cell.angle_beta   90.00
_cell.angle_gamma   90.00
#
_symmetry.space_group_name_H-M   'P 1'
#
loop_
_entity.id
_entity.type
_entity.pdbx_description
1 polymer ?
#
loop_
_entity_poly.entity_id
_entity_poly.type
_entity_poly.pdbx_seq_one_letter_code
_entity_poly.pdbx_strand_id
1 'polypeptide(L)'
;MRINLKDLTIVLAILIFISVVVLWSTGHIGLWTRGMAYIVNNTEEFTDKNGHVIQGEYSVEINLQDLKSNVGKVLYKDGNNKIYVSWIDNTAGVNTGGYRIGFRACGEYSLTNATLVSGARHTTVGNHIFTYDMSAKMTAEYKGKVYDSGVYGTSGLNYKDGDDFSFYIFPGEAYKAGEVSLNEKGTVKLNITNLYKNIWVKK
;
A
#
# COMPACT_ATOMS: atom_id res chain seq x y z
N MET A 1 41.14 9.47 38.80
CA MET A 1 40.21 8.33 39.04
C MET A 1 40.33 7.38 37.87
N ARG A 2 40.95 6.20 38.02
CA ARG A 2 41.02 5.19 36.95
C ARG A 2 39.75 4.35 37.03
N ILE A 3 38.86 4.50 36.04
CA ILE A 3 37.67 3.65 35.94
C ILE A 3 38.16 2.25 35.53
N ASN A 4 37.78 1.23 36.30
CA ASN A 4 38.08 -0.16 35.96
C ASN A 4 37.26 -0.54 34.73
N LEU A 5 37.94 -1.05 33.70
CA LEU A 5 37.29 -1.44 32.45
C LEU A 5 36.18 -2.46 32.66
N LYS A 6 36.32 -3.36 33.65
CA LYS A 6 35.28 -4.34 34.01
C LYS A 6 34.03 -3.67 34.59
N ASP A 7 34.21 -2.74 35.51
CA ASP A 7 33.08 -2.03 36.13
C ASP A 7 32.35 -1.18 35.09
N LEU A 8 33.09 -0.54 34.17
CA LEU A 8 32.51 0.17 33.03
C LEU A 8 31.70 -0.76 32.11
N THR A 9 32.20 -1.95 31.80
CA THR A 9 31.47 -2.92 30.97
C THR A 9 30.19 -3.42 31.63
N ILE A 10 30.19 -3.64 32.95
CA ILE A 10 29.00 -4.08 33.70
C ILE A 10 27.93 -2.97 33.68
N VAL A 11 28.32 -1.72 33.98
CA VAL A 11 27.40 -0.58 33.94
C VAL A 11 26.79 -0.41 32.54
N LEU A 12 27.62 -0.51 31.50
CA LEU A 12 27.13 -0.41 30.12
C LEU A 12 26.14 -1.53 29.76
N ALA A 13 26.41 -2.77 30.17
CA ALA A 13 25.52 -3.90 29.93
C ALA A 13 24.16 -3.70 30.63
N ILE A 14 24.15 -3.20 31.87
CA ILE A 14 22.92 -2.89 32.61
C ILE A 14 22.13 -1.78 31.90
N LEU A 15 22.79 -0.72 31.45
CA LEU A 15 22.12 0.37 30.73
C LEU A 15 21.50 -0.10 29.41
N ILE A 16 22.20 -0.95 28.66
CA ILE A 16 21.66 -1.56 27.44
C ILE A 16 20.44 -2.43 27.77
N PHE A 17 20.54 -3.27 28.79
CA PHE A 17 19.44 -4.14 29.21
C PHE A 17 18.20 -3.33 29.60
N ILE A 18 18.36 -2.31 30.45
CA ILE A 18 17.25 -1.42 30.85
C ILE A 18 16.64 -0.74 29.62
N SER A 19 17.48 -0.24 28.69
CA SER A 19 17.00 0.41 27.47
C SER A 19 16.16 -0.54 26.60
N VAL A 20 16.59 -1.79 26.45
CA VAL A 20 15.84 -2.82 25.69
C VAL A 20 14.50 -3.12 26.36
N VAL A 21 14.48 -3.28 27.69
CA VAL A 21 13.23 -3.53 28.44
C VAL A 21 12.26 -2.35 28.30
N VAL A 22 12.75 -1.11 28.41
CA VAL A 22 11.93 0.09 28.23
C VAL A 22 11.36 0.15 26.80
N LEU A 23 12.19 -0.05 25.78
CA LEU A 23 11.74 -0.04 24.37
C LEU A 23 10.76 -1.18 24.04
N TRP A 24 10.91 -2.33 24.71
CA TRP A 24 9.96 -3.43 24.59
C TRP A 24 8.61 -3.05 25.22
N SER A 25 8.63 -2.59 26.47
CA SER A 25 7.42 -2.28 27.25
C SER A 25 6.58 -1.14 26.66
N THR A 26 7.23 -0.20 25.96
CA THR A 26 6.59 0.93 25.29
C THR A 26 6.11 0.61 23.87
N GLY A 27 6.34 -0.61 23.37
CA GLY A 27 5.91 -1.03 22.04
C GLY A 27 6.80 -0.57 20.89
N HIS A 28 7.88 0.17 21.15
CA HIS A 28 8.80 0.66 20.11
C HIS A 28 9.45 -0.49 19.32
N ILE A 29 9.79 -1.60 19.97
CA ILE A 29 10.33 -2.79 19.27
C ILE A 29 9.29 -3.39 18.32
N GLY A 30 8.03 -3.46 18.75
CA GLY A 30 6.93 -3.97 17.93
C GLY A 30 6.70 -3.09 16.70
N LEU A 31 6.63 -1.78 16.91
CA LEU A 31 6.50 -0.80 15.83
C LEU A 31 7.69 -0.84 14.87
N TRP A 32 8.92 -0.97 15.36
CA TRP A 32 10.12 -1.01 14.52
C TRP A 32 10.20 -2.28 13.67
N THR A 33 9.80 -3.43 14.23
CA THR A 33 9.89 -4.73 13.54
C THR A 33 8.71 -4.97 12.60
N ARG A 34 7.48 -4.61 13.00
CA ARG A 34 6.23 -4.92 12.26
C ARG A 34 5.60 -3.70 11.57
N GLY A 35 6.06 -2.49 11.87
CA GLY A 35 5.51 -1.26 11.27
C GLY A 35 4.04 -1.06 11.60
N MET A 36 3.27 -0.57 10.63
CA MET A 36 1.84 -0.34 10.69
C MET A 36 1.05 -1.58 11.14
N ALA A 37 1.48 -2.79 10.74
CA ALA A 37 0.83 -4.03 11.15
C ALA A 37 0.85 -4.27 12.67
N TYR A 38 1.74 -3.63 13.42
CA TYR A 38 1.73 -3.67 14.89
C TYR A 38 0.47 -3.01 15.48
N ILE A 39 0.03 -1.93 14.85
CA ILE A 39 -1.14 -1.14 15.28
C ILE A 39 -2.42 -1.82 14.79
N VAL A 40 -2.44 -2.16 13.51
CA VAL A 40 -3.65 -2.60 12.82
C VAL A 40 -4.11 -3.98 13.28
N ASN A 41 -3.18 -4.85 13.67
CA ASN A 41 -3.53 -6.15 14.26
C ASN A 41 -3.83 -6.07 15.77
N ASN A 42 -3.63 -4.91 16.42
CA ASN A 42 -3.99 -4.71 17.83
C ASN A 42 -5.42 -4.14 17.93
N THR A 43 -6.39 -4.99 17.63
CA THR A 43 -7.82 -4.65 17.61
C THR A 43 -8.40 -4.37 19.00
N GLU A 44 -7.66 -4.69 20.07
CA GLU A 44 -8.01 -4.36 21.44
C GLU A 44 -7.70 -2.90 21.76
N GLU A 45 -6.48 -2.42 21.45
CA GLU A 45 -6.06 -1.05 21.73
C GLU A 45 -6.45 -0.04 20.66
N PHE A 46 -6.67 -0.45 19.41
CA PHE A 46 -6.93 0.46 18.30
C PHE A 46 -8.30 0.23 17.66
N THR A 47 -8.84 1.28 17.05
CA THR A 47 -10.09 1.23 16.27
C THR A 47 -9.91 1.84 14.89
N ASP A 48 -10.56 1.23 13.90
CA ASP A 48 -10.60 1.55 12.47
C ASP A 48 -11.84 2.37 12.05
N LYS A 49 -12.69 2.77 13.00
CA LYS A 49 -14.00 3.39 12.76
C LYS A 49 -13.96 4.74 12.04
N ASN A 50 -12.81 5.41 12.02
CA ASN A 50 -12.65 6.73 11.41
C ASN A 50 -12.30 6.66 9.91
N GLY A 51 -12.11 5.46 9.37
CA GLY A 51 -11.81 5.30 7.95
C GLY A 51 -12.99 5.65 7.05
N HIS A 52 -12.70 6.16 5.85
CA HIS A 52 -13.73 6.59 4.89
C HIS A 52 -13.19 6.61 3.45
N VAL A 53 -14.11 6.56 2.47
CA VAL A 53 -13.78 6.77 1.06
C VAL A 53 -13.38 8.23 0.84
N ILE A 54 -12.26 8.46 0.13
CA ILE A 54 -11.84 9.77 -0.31
C ILE A 54 -12.58 10.12 -1.60
N GLN A 55 -13.16 11.31 -1.63
CA GLN A 55 -13.86 11.82 -2.81
C GLN A 55 -12.86 12.32 -3.86
N GLY A 56 -13.11 11.98 -5.12
CA GLY A 56 -12.34 12.46 -6.26
C GLY A 56 -11.94 11.36 -7.24
N GLU A 57 -11.32 11.82 -8.31
CA GLU A 57 -10.72 10.98 -9.34
C GLU A 57 -9.22 11.33 -9.43
N TYR A 58 -8.39 10.31 -9.41
CA TYR A 58 -6.93 10.45 -9.44
C TYR A 58 -6.40 9.78 -10.70
N SER A 59 -5.53 10.46 -11.43
CA SER A 59 -5.06 9.96 -12.72
C SER A 59 -3.55 9.85 -12.82
N VAL A 60 -3.08 8.83 -13.54
CA VAL A 60 -1.67 8.67 -13.91
C VAL A 60 -1.55 8.24 -15.36
N GLU A 61 -0.63 8.86 -16.10
CA GLU A 61 -0.33 8.50 -17.48
C GLU A 61 0.78 7.45 -17.57
N ILE A 62 0.52 6.39 -18.34
CA ILE A 62 1.39 5.23 -18.48
C ILE A 62 1.83 5.08 -19.92
N ASN A 63 3.14 5.07 -20.14
CA ASN A 63 3.75 4.80 -21.44
C ASN A 63 3.84 3.29 -21.68
N LEU A 64 3.04 2.77 -22.61
CA LEU A 64 2.99 1.35 -22.98
C LEU A 64 4.19 0.91 -23.83
N GLN A 65 4.91 1.85 -24.45
CA GLN A 65 6.12 1.56 -25.22
C GLN A 65 7.35 1.31 -24.33
N ASP A 66 7.41 1.94 -23.15
CA ASP A 66 8.44 1.72 -22.14
C ASP A 66 7.79 1.56 -20.76
N LEU A 67 7.45 0.31 -20.43
CA LEU A 67 6.79 -0.02 -19.17
C LEU A 67 7.63 0.39 -17.95
N LYS A 68 8.96 0.20 -18.00
CA LYS A 68 9.84 0.49 -16.87
C LYS A 68 9.87 1.97 -16.53
N SER A 69 9.75 2.86 -17.51
CA SER A 69 9.69 4.31 -17.30
C SER A 69 8.54 4.78 -16.41
N ASN A 70 7.53 3.94 -16.18
CA ASN A 70 6.36 4.30 -15.37
C ASN A 70 6.54 4.01 -13.87
N VAL A 71 7.51 3.17 -13.50
CA VAL A 71 7.74 2.82 -12.09
C VAL A 71 8.14 4.08 -11.31
N GLY A 72 7.49 4.30 -10.17
CA GLY A 72 7.68 5.47 -9.33
C GLY A 72 6.77 6.67 -9.64
N LYS A 73 6.01 6.63 -10.76
CA LYS A 73 5.00 7.66 -11.05
C LYS A 73 3.96 7.71 -9.94
N VAL A 74 3.66 8.93 -9.48
CA VAL A 74 2.77 9.17 -8.33
C VAL A 74 1.34 9.30 -8.81
N LEU A 75 0.44 8.50 -8.24
CA LEU A 75 -1.01 8.57 -8.46
C LEU A 75 -1.67 9.51 -7.44
N TYR A 76 -1.24 9.43 -6.17
CA TYR A 76 -1.80 10.18 -5.06
C TYR A 76 -0.70 10.62 -4.10
N LYS A 77 -0.82 11.83 -3.56
CA LYS A 77 0.03 12.33 -2.48
C LYS A 77 -0.73 13.33 -1.61
N ASP A 78 -0.77 13.07 -0.31
CA ASP A 78 -1.31 13.97 0.71
C ASP A 78 -0.53 13.79 2.02
N GLY A 79 0.28 14.79 2.37
CA GLY A 79 1.24 14.67 3.47
C GLY A 79 2.17 13.47 3.32
N ASN A 80 2.14 12.59 4.32
CA ASN A 80 2.92 11.34 4.36
C ASN A 80 2.24 10.19 3.61
N ASN A 81 0.98 10.33 3.20
CA ASN A 81 0.27 9.34 2.42
C ASN A 81 0.64 9.47 0.93
N LYS A 82 1.05 8.37 0.30
CA LYS A 82 1.49 8.33 -1.09
C LYS A 82 1.08 7.03 -1.76
N ILE A 83 0.53 7.12 -2.97
CA ILE A 83 0.35 5.97 -3.86
C ILE A 83 1.17 6.18 -5.13
N TYR A 84 1.93 5.17 -5.53
CA TYR A 84 2.74 5.22 -6.75
C TYR A 84 2.77 3.87 -7.47
N VAL A 85 3.10 3.92 -8.76
CA VAL A 85 3.27 2.73 -9.60
C VAL A 85 4.48 1.95 -9.11
N SER A 86 4.27 0.78 -8.52
CA SER A 86 5.35 -0.08 -8.03
C SER A 86 5.88 -1.01 -9.10
N TRP A 87 5.00 -1.50 -9.98
CA TRP A 87 5.36 -2.37 -11.09
C TRP A 87 4.32 -2.28 -12.20
N ILE A 88 4.74 -2.64 -13.40
CA ILE A 88 3.88 -2.77 -14.57
C ILE A 88 4.50 -3.83 -15.47
N ASP A 89 3.67 -4.72 -16.00
CA ASP A 89 4.12 -5.77 -16.90
C ASP A 89 3.10 -6.07 -18.00
N ASN A 90 3.52 -6.91 -18.93
CA ASN A 90 2.67 -7.51 -19.96
C ASN A 90 2.98 -8.99 -19.99
N THR A 91 1.97 -9.82 -19.74
CA THR A 91 2.10 -11.27 -19.63
C THR A 91 2.28 -11.98 -20.97
N ALA A 92 2.31 -11.26 -22.09
CA ALA A 92 2.41 -11.79 -23.45
C ALA A 92 1.32 -12.81 -23.81
N GLY A 93 0.20 -12.80 -23.08
CA GLY A 93 -0.96 -13.64 -23.33
C GLY A 93 -2.26 -12.93 -22.96
N VAL A 94 -3.26 -13.02 -23.83
CA VAL A 94 -4.61 -12.50 -23.54
C VAL A 94 -5.24 -13.26 -22.37
N ASN A 95 -5.06 -14.58 -22.34
CA ASN A 95 -5.60 -15.45 -21.28
C ASN A 95 -4.90 -15.28 -19.93
N THR A 96 -3.72 -14.66 -19.91
CA THR A 96 -2.95 -14.33 -18.70
C THR A 96 -3.18 -12.88 -18.25
N GLY A 97 -4.07 -12.16 -18.94
CA GLY A 97 -4.53 -10.82 -18.57
C GLY A 97 -3.74 -9.66 -19.19
N GLY A 98 -2.87 -9.94 -20.17
CA GLY A 98 -2.18 -8.90 -20.93
C GLY A 98 -1.40 -7.92 -20.04
N TYR A 99 -1.72 -6.63 -20.15
CA TYR A 99 -1.09 -5.56 -19.37
C TYR A 99 -1.65 -5.47 -17.95
N ARG A 100 -0.76 -5.44 -16.96
CA ARG A 100 -1.11 -5.32 -15.54
C ARG A 100 -0.29 -4.25 -14.87
N ILE A 101 -0.86 -3.62 -13.85
CA ILE A 101 -0.21 -2.57 -13.09
C ILE A 101 -0.45 -2.77 -11.60
N GLY A 102 0.61 -2.62 -10.81
CA GLY A 102 0.55 -2.63 -9.36
C GLY A 102 0.95 -1.30 -8.76
N PHE A 103 0.20 -0.91 -7.75
CA PHE A 103 0.41 0.28 -6.95
C PHE A 103 0.89 -0.11 -5.57
N ARG A 104 1.81 0.68 -5.02
CA ARG A 104 2.16 0.63 -3.61
C ARG A 104 1.57 1.84 -2.92
N ALA A 105 0.87 1.59 -1.82
CA ALA A 105 0.42 2.63 -0.90
C ALA A 105 1.37 2.71 0.29
N CYS A 106 1.76 3.92 0.64
CA CYS A 106 2.54 4.25 1.82
C CYS A 106 1.73 5.21 2.67
N GLY A 107 1.76 5.01 3.97
CA GLY A 107 1.15 5.85 4.97
C GLY A 107 2.12 6.16 6.11
N GLU A 108 1.57 6.59 7.22
CA GLU A 108 2.32 6.91 8.43
C GLU A 108 1.78 6.16 9.63
N TYR A 109 2.66 5.92 10.61
CA TYR A 109 2.30 5.24 11.83
C TYR A 109 3.18 5.69 12.99
N SER A 110 2.60 5.64 14.18
CA SER A 110 3.19 5.99 15.46
C SER A 110 2.62 5.09 16.55
N LEU A 111 3.12 5.19 17.79
CA LEU A 111 2.57 4.39 18.90
C LEU A 111 1.09 4.70 19.23
N THR A 112 0.52 5.78 18.69
CA THR A 112 -0.85 6.22 19.03
C THR A 112 -1.81 6.24 17.84
N ASN A 113 -1.31 6.18 16.60
CA ASN A 113 -2.14 6.18 15.41
C ASN A 113 -1.43 5.60 14.18
N ALA A 114 -2.21 5.24 13.17
CA ALA A 114 -1.75 5.01 11.81
C ALA A 114 -2.74 5.56 10.79
N THR A 115 -2.24 6.03 9.65
CA THR A 115 -3.07 6.40 8.51
C THR A 115 -2.51 5.81 7.22
N LEU A 116 -3.40 5.36 6.34
CA LEU A 116 -3.05 4.82 5.02
C LEU A 116 -4.14 5.15 4.00
N VAL A 117 -3.78 5.92 2.97
CA VAL A 117 -4.61 6.06 1.77
C VAL A 117 -4.26 4.95 0.78
N SER A 118 -5.20 4.05 0.50
CA SER A 118 -4.98 2.89 -0.37
C SER A 118 -6.20 2.60 -1.24
N GLY A 119 -6.01 1.75 -2.26
CA GLY A 119 -7.12 1.10 -2.96
C GLY A 119 -7.76 -0.04 -2.15
N ALA A 120 -7.16 -0.44 -1.02
CA ALA A 120 -7.75 -1.38 -0.09
C ALA A 120 -8.39 -0.67 1.11
N ARG A 121 -9.56 -1.17 1.50
CA ARG A 121 -10.17 -0.89 2.80
C ARG A 121 -9.76 -1.99 3.76
N HIS A 122 -9.25 -1.60 4.92
CA HIS A 122 -8.87 -2.50 6.01
C HIS A 122 -9.89 -2.41 7.13
N THR A 123 -10.37 -3.55 7.62
CA THR A 123 -11.43 -3.60 8.64
C THR A 123 -11.19 -4.66 9.71
N THR A 124 -11.79 -4.42 10.88
CA THR A 124 -11.86 -5.37 11.99
C THR A 124 -13.25 -6.02 12.08
N VAL A 125 -13.31 -7.35 12.03
CA VAL A 125 -14.53 -8.14 12.22
C VAL A 125 -14.55 -8.73 13.63
N GLY A 126 -15.63 -8.48 14.37
CA GLY A 126 -15.89 -9.10 15.68
C GLY A 126 -14.83 -8.81 16.74
N ASN A 127 -14.12 -7.69 16.64
CA ASN A 127 -13.00 -7.27 17.51
C ASN A 127 -11.73 -8.14 17.48
N HIS A 128 -11.65 -9.18 16.65
CA HIS A 128 -10.54 -10.14 16.70
C HIS A 128 -9.96 -10.50 15.33
N ILE A 129 -10.66 -10.19 14.23
CA ILE A 129 -10.23 -10.59 12.90
C ILE A 129 -9.91 -9.34 12.09
N PHE A 130 -8.67 -9.23 11.64
CA PHE A 130 -8.26 -8.26 10.64
C PHE A 130 -8.54 -8.82 9.23
N THR A 131 -9.17 -8.01 8.38
CA THR A 131 -9.42 -8.34 6.97
C THR A 131 -9.31 -7.09 6.10
N TYR A 132 -9.23 -7.28 4.79
CA TYR A 132 -9.20 -6.20 3.82
C TYR A 132 -10.00 -6.56 2.56
N ASP A 133 -10.50 -5.54 1.87
CA ASP A 133 -11.23 -5.64 0.62
C ASP A 133 -10.82 -4.52 -0.35
N MET A 134 -10.90 -4.79 -1.65
CA MET A 134 -10.65 -3.77 -2.67
C MET A 134 -11.79 -2.74 -2.68
N SER A 135 -11.47 -1.48 -2.40
CA SER A 135 -12.40 -0.36 -2.52
C SER A 135 -12.25 0.37 -3.85
N ALA A 136 -11.02 0.45 -4.36
CA ALA A 136 -10.71 1.24 -5.54
C ALA A 136 -11.29 0.63 -6.81
N LYS A 137 -11.64 1.52 -7.73
CA LYS A 137 -12.00 1.17 -9.11
C LYS A 137 -11.08 1.91 -10.06
N MET A 138 -10.70 1.25 -11.16
CA MET A 138 -9.86 1.84 -12.17
C MET A 138 -10.54 1.79 -13.54
N THR A 139 -10.35 2.83 -14.33
CA THR A 139 -10.60 2.82 -15.76
C THR A 139 -9.35 3.20 -16.53
N ALA A 140 -9.23 2.71 -17.75
CA ALA A 140 -8.16 3.04 -18.68
C ALA A 140 -8.73 3.81 -19.87
N GLU A 141 -8.23 5.01 -20.12
CA GLU A 141 -8.53 5.79 -21.31
C GLU A 141 -7.41 5.62 -22.33
N TYR A 142 -7.73 5.01 -23.48
CA TYR A 142 -6.76 4.71 -24.53
C TYR A 142 -7.41 4.77 -25.91
N LYS A 143 -6.75 5.44 -26.86
CA LYS A 143 -7.25 5.66 -28.24
C LYS A 143 -8.68 6.21 -28.29
N GLY A 144 -9.03 7.11 -27.36
CA GLY A 144 -10.36 7.75 -27.30
C GLY A 144 -11.48 6.84 -26.77
N LYS A 145 -11.16 5.67 -26.23
CA LYS A 145 -12.10 4.76 -25.55
C LYS A 145 -11.75 4.65 -24.07
N VAL A 146 -12.77 4.42 -23.25
CA VAL A 146 -12.65 4.14 -21.82
C VAL A 146 -12.96 2.68 -21.58
N TYR A 147 -12.08 1.99 -20.85
CA TYR A 147 -12.20 0.60 -20.50
C TYR A 147 -12.29 0.44 -18.99
N ASP A 148 -13.24 -0.38 -18.51
CA ASP A 148 -13.29 -0.77 -17.11
C ASP A 148 -12.16 -1.76 -16.81
N SER A 149 -11.32 -1.44 -15.83
CA SER A 149 -10.17 -2.24 -15.45
C SER A 149 -10.55 -3.25 -14.37
N GLY A 150 -10.32 -4.54 -14.64
CA GLY A 150 -10.53 -5.61 -13.67
C GLY A 150 -9.50 -5.60 -12.55
N VAL A 151 -9.91 -5.95 -11.33
CA VAL A 151 -8.99 -6.14 -10.20
C VAL A 151 -8.09 -7.35 -10.48
N TYR A 152 -6.78 -7.18 -10.33
CA TYR A 152 -5.81 -8.28 -10.39
C TYR A 152 -5.52 -8.83 -8.99
N GLY A 153 -5.32 -7.94 -8.01
CA GLY A 153 -4.99 -8.35 -6.65
C GLY A 153 -5.02 -7.20 -5.66
N THR A 154 -5.16 -7.56 -4.39
CA THR A 154 -5.08 -6.67 -3.24
C THR A 154 -4.39 -7.42 -2.11
N SER A 155 -3.69 -6.71 -1.24
CA SER A 155 -2.96 -7.31 -0.13
C SER A 155 -3.27 -6.62 1.20
N GLY A 156 -2.88 -7.30 2.27
CA GLY A 156 -2.83 -6.72 3.61
C GLY A 156 -1.59 -5.81 3.76
N LEU A 157 -1.23 -5.52 5.00
CA LEU A 157 -0.05 -4.71 5.32
C LEU A 157 1.25 -5.51 5.17
N ASN A 158 1.62 -5.81 3.92
CA ASN A 158 2.84 -6.55 3.56
C ASN A 158 4.11 -5.69 3.68
N TYR A 159 3.95 -4.37 3.79
CA TYR A 159 5.05 -3.44 4.02
C TYR A 159 4.91 -2.78 5.38
N LYS A 160 6.04 -2.38 5.97
CA LYS A 160 6.04 -1.68 7.27
C LYS A 160 5.16 -0.42 7.24
N ASP A 161 5.03 0.21 6.10
CA ASP A 161 4.35 1.50 5.91
C ASP A 161 3.07 1.40 5.08
N GLY A 162 2.59 0.21 4.70
CA GLY A 162 1.35 0.09 3.93
C GLY A 162 1.19 -1.22 3.20
N ASP A 163 0.47 -1.16 2.08
CA ASP A 163 -0.01 -2.31 1.31
C ASP A 163 0.28 -2.15 -0.19
N ASP A 164 -0.24 -3.11 -0.97
CA ASP A 164 -0.29 -3.04 -2.42
C ASP A 164 -1.66 -3.46 -2.97
N PHE A 165 -1.94 -2.93 -4.15
CA PHE A 165 -3.13 -3.28 -4.92
C PHE A 165 -2.85 -3.16 -6.42
N SER A 166 -3.61 -3.88 -7.24
CA SER A 166 -3.28 -4.04 -8.64
C SER A 166 -4.48 -4.33 -9.52
N PHE A 167 -4.36 -3.94 -10.79
CA PHE A 167 -5.40 -4.04 -11.80
C PHE A 167 -4.84 -4.58 -13.12
N TYR A 168 -5.71 -5.19 -13.91
CA TYR A 168 -5.52 -5.32 -15.34
C TYR A 168 -5.77 -3.95 -16.00
N ILE A 169 -4.88 -3.49 -16.88
CA ILE A 169 -5.08 -2.19 -17.54
C ILE A 169 -6.30 -2.26 -18.47
N PHE A 170 -6.39 -3.32 -19.29
CA PHE A 170 -7.50 -3.53 -20.22
C PHE A 170 -8.29 -4.80 -19.86
N PRO A 171 -9.62 -4.81 -20.05
CA PRO A 171 -10.44 -5.99 -19.84
C PRO A 171 -10.21 -7.04 -20.92
N GLY A 172 -10.46 -8.31 -20.60
CA GLY A 172 -10.28 -9.43 -21.54
C GLY A 172 -11.11 -9.29 -22.82
N GLU A 173 -12.29 -8.66 -22.72
CA GLU A 173 -13.21 -8.38 -23.81
C GLU A 173 -12.60 -7.45 -24.86
N ALA A 174 -11.81 -6.45 -24.44
CA ALA A 174 -11.15 -5.52 -25.35
C ALA A 174 -10.09 -6.22 -26.21
N TYR A 175 -9.39 -7.21 -25.64
CA TYR A 175 -8.47 -8.07 -26.40
C TYR A 175 -9.22 -8.97 -27.38
N LYS A 176 -10.32 -9.60 -26.95
CA LYS A 176 -11.14 -10.49 -27.82
C LYS A 176 -11.76 -9.74 -29.00
N ALA A 177 -12.16 -8.48 -28.79
CA ALA A 177 -12.71 -7.61 -29.82
C ALA A 177 -11.63 -6.97 -30.72
N GLY A 178 -10.33 -7.19 -30.44
CA GLY A 178 -9.23 -6.62 -31.22
C GLY A 178 -9.05 -5.11 -31.05
N GLU A 179 -9.62 -4.52 -30.00
CA GLU A 179 -9.50 -3.09 -29.70
C GLU A 179 -8.13 -2.74 -29.11
N VAL A 180 -7.54 -3.71 -28.40
CA VAL A 180 -6.18 -3.69 -27.88
C VAL A 180 -5.48 -5.02 -28.16
N SER A 181 -4.17 -4.96 -28.25
CA SER A 181 -3.26 -6.06 -28.51
C SER A 181 -2.21 -6.18 -27.40
N LEU A 182 -1.33 -7.17 -27.49
CA LEU A 182 -0.22 -7.35 -26.55
C LEU A 182 1.01 -6.49 -26.90
N ASN A 183 0.93 -5.64 -27.91
CA ASN A 183 2.04 -4.78 -28.37
C ASN A 183 1.58 -3.33 -28.55
N GLU A 184 0.72 -2.86 -27.66
CA GLU A 184 0.26 -1.48 -27.66
C GLU A 184 1.41 -0.49 -27.45
N LYS A 185 1.28 0.68 -28.10
CA LYS A 185 2.25 1.77 -28.05
C LYS A 185 1.56 3.07 -27.67
N GLY A 186 2.33 4.01 -27.14
CA GLY A 186 1.83 5.31 -26.71
C GLY A 186 1.35 5.31 -25.26
N THR A 187 0.52 6.28 -24.92
CA THR A 187 0.15 6.58 -23.54
C THR A 187 -1.29 6.17 -23.25
N VAL A 188 -1.50 5.44 -22.15
CA VAL A 188 -2.82 5.20 -21.55
C VAL A 188 -2.95 6.05 -20.30
N LYS A 189 -4.09 6.72 -20.12
CA LYS A 189 -4.40 7.43 -18.89
C LYS A 189 -5.21 6.51 -17.99
N LEU A 190 -4.72 6.24 -16.80
CA LEU A 190 -5.44 5.46 -15.80
C LEU A 190 -6.15 6.41 -14.85
N ASN A 191 -7.44 6.22 -14.62
CA ASN A 191 -8.23 6.98 -13.65
C ASN A 191 -8.66 6.05 -12.53
N ILE A 192 -8.42 6.45 -11.28
CA ILE A 192 -8.70 5.67 -10.08
C ILE A 192 -9.66 6.46 -9.19
N THR A 193 -10.72 5.79 -8.76
CA THR A 193 -11.74 6.32 -7.85
C THR A 193 -11.89 5.40 -6.64
N ASN A 194 -12.63 5.85 -5.63
CA ASN A 194 -12.91 5.09 -4.41
C ASN A 194 -11.66 4.63 -3.64
N LEU A 195 -10.61 5.46 -3.65
CA LEU A 195 -9.52 5.29 -2.68
C LEU A 195 -10.09 5.41 -1.26
N TYR A 196 -9.57 4.61 -0.33
CA TYR A 196 -10.00 4.59 1.05
C TYR A 196 -8.91 5.15 1.95
N LYS A 197 -9.30 6.08 2.84
CA LYS A 197 -8.45 6.54 3.93
C LYS A 197 -8.69 5.63 5.13
N ASN A 198 -7.75 4.73 5.37
CA ASN A 198 -7.72 3.90 6.56
C ASN A 198 -7.12 4.71 7.72
N ILE A 199 -7.81 4.74 8.86
CA ILE A 199 -7.40 5.50 10.03
C ILE A 199 -7.55 4.62 11.25
N TRP A 200 -6.43 4.36 11.92
CA TRP A 200 -6.40 3.65 13.20
C TRP A 200 -5.99 4.62 14.29
N VAL A 201 -6.81 4.71 15.33
CA VAL A 201 -6.53 5.52 16.52
C VAL A 201 -6.62 4.64 17.75
N LYS A 202 -5.76 4.92 18.73
CA LYS A 202 -5.84 4.27 20.04
C LYS A 202 -7.18 4.61 20.71
N LYS A 203 -7.83 3.62 21.31
CA LYS A 203 -9.08 3.75 22.06
C LYS A 203 -8.90 4.50 23.37
#